data_AF-V4LQA3-F1
#
_entry.id   AF-V4LQA3-F1
#
_cell.length_a   1.000
_cell.length_b   1.000
_cell.length_c   1.000
_cell.angle_alpha   90.00
_cell.angle_beta   90.00
_cell.angle_gamma   90.00
#
_symmetry.space_group_name_H-M   'P 1'
#
loop_
_entity.id
_entity.type
_entity.pdbx_description
1 polymer ?
#
loop_
_entity_poly.entity_id
_entity_poly.type
_entity_poly.pdbx_seq_one_letter_code
_entity_poly.pdbx_strand_id
1 'polypeptide(L)' 'MAKYEFEIIEEYFLNGERRFRLKLKGTNMIVNVIAETPEEAASRAAGILDKVKAYKMLK' A
#
# COMPACT_ATOMS: atom_id res chain seq x y z
N MET A 1 -1.41 -9.96 14.36
CA MET A 1 -0.13 -9.41 13.87
C MET A 1 -0.36 -8.83 12.48
N ALA A 2 0.16 -7.64 12.19
CA ALA A 2 0.09 -7.06 10.85
C ALA A 2 0.96 -7.90 9.89
N LYS A 3 0.38 -8.37 8.78
CA LYS A 3 1.06 -9.24 7.80
C LYS A 3 2.17 -8.52 7.03
N TYR A 4 2.09 -7.20 6.94
CA TYR A 4 3.03 -6.33 6.26
C TYR A 4 3.27 -5.10 7.13
N GLU A 5 4.51 -4.61 7.13
CA GLU A 5 4.85 -3.33 7.75
C GLU A 5 5.15 -2.28 6.67
N PHE A 6 4.45 -1.16 6.76
CA PHE A 6 4.60 -0.05 5.82
C PHE A 6 5.20 1.17 6.50
N GLU A 7 5.93 1.94 5.71
CA GLU A 7 6.37 3.30 6.02
C GLU A 7 5.64 4.25 5.08
N ILE A 8 4.98 5.28 5.62
CA ILE A 8 4.38 6.34 4.80
C ILE A 8 5.49 7.26 4.36
N ILE A 9 5.76 7.27 3.06
CA ILE A 9 6.77 8.14 2.46
C ILE A 9 6.19 9.51 2.16
N GLU A 10 4.93 9.54 1.71
CA GLU A 10 4.29 10.76 1.25
C GLU A 10 2.78 10.65 1.38
N GLU A 11 2.16 11.76 1.73
CA GLU A 11 0.73 12.00 1.65
C GLU A 11 0.51 13.24 0.79
N TYR A 12 -0.38 13.14 -0.21
CA TYR A 12 -0.68 14.26 -1.10
C TYR A 12 -2.12 14.20 -1.59
N PHE A 13 -2.63 15.34 -2.04
CA PHE A 13 -3.93 15.43 -2.69
C PHE A 13 -3.72 15.59 -4.20
N LEU A 14 -4.43 14.79 -4.99
CA LEU A 14 -4.44 14.91 -6.46
C LEU A 14 -5.86 14.71 -6.96
N ASN A 15 -6.37 15.65 -7.77
CA ASN A 15 -7.74 15.62 -8.31
C ASN A 15 -8.83 15.47 -7.24
N GLY A 16 -8.63 16.08 -6.06
CA GLY A 16 -9.54 15.96 -4.92
C GLY A 16 -9.45 14.64 -4.14
N GLU A 17 -8.55 13.73 -4.53
CA GLU A 17 -8.32 12.47 -3.84
C GLU A 17 -7.10 12.55 -2.92
N ARG A 18 -7.26 12.10 -1.67
CA ARG A 18 -6.15 11.90 -0.74
C ARG A 18 -5.40 10.62 -1.10
N ARG A 19 -4.11 10.73 -1.34
CA ARG A 19 -3.24 9.64 -1.80
C ARG A 19 -2.07 9.44 -0.86
N PHE A 20 -1.70 8.18 -0.68
CA PHE A 20 -0.60 7.75 0.16
C PHE A 20 0.39 6.93 -0.65
N ARG A 21 1.68 7.20 -0.45
CA ARG A 21 2.78 6.36 -0.94
C ARG A 21 3.34 5.58 0.23
N LEU A 22 3.15 4.27 0.19
CA LEU A 22 3.56 3.35 1.24
C LEU A 22 4.73 2.53 0.77
N LYS A 23 5.85 2.58 1.47
CA LYS A 23 6.98 1.69 1.24
C LYS A 23 6.83 0.45 2.10
N LEU A 24 6.94 -0.74 1.51
CA LEU A 24 7.02 -1.97 2.28
C LEU A 24 8.42 -2.07 2.92
N LYS A 25 8.48 -2.11 4.26
CA LYS A 25 9.75 -2.20 5.00
C LYS A 25 10.57 -3.40 4.55
N GLY A 26 11.89 -3.22 4.50
CA GLY A 26 12.83 -4.24 4.01
C GLY A 26 12.86 -4.42 2.49
N THR A 27 12.13 -3.59 1.74
CA THR A 27 12.13 -3.61 0.27
C THR A 27 12.16 -2.20 -0.31
N ASN A 28 12.42 -2.08 -1.62
CA ASN A 28 12.26 -0.83 -2.37
C ASN A 28 10.86 -0.71 -3.02
N MET A 29 9.91 -1.59 -2.64
CA MET A 29 8.58 -1.59 -3.22
C MET A 29 7.74 -0.47 -2.62
N ILE A 30 7.17 0.36 -3.51
CA ILE A 30 6.25 1.44 -3.15
C ILE A 30 4.87 1.07 -3.69
N VAL A 31 3.87 1.17 -2.82
CA VAL A 31 2.46 0.98 -3.17
C VAL A 31 1.76 2.32 -3.02
N ASN A 32 1.16 2.79 -4.11
CA ASN A 32 0.38 4.02 -4.11
C ASN A 32 -1.09 3.66 -3.95
N VAL A 33 -1.77 4.28 -2.98
CA VAL A 33 -3.19 4.02 -2.71
C VAL A 33 -3.92 5.33 -2.47
N ILE A 34 -5.18 5.37 -2.89
CA ILE A 34 -6.14 6.39 -2.45
C ILE A 34 -6.74 5.89 -1.14
N ALA A 35 -6.74 6.72 -0.10
CA ALA A 35 -7.28 6.40 1.21
C ALA A 35 -7.59 7.69 1.97
N GLU A 36 -8.47 7.61 2.97
CA GLU A 36 -8.79 8.74 3.84
C GLU A 36 -7.94 8.73 5.11
N THR A 37 -7.38 7.61 5.53
CA THR A 37 -6.50 7.51 6.71
C THR A 37 -5.25 6.66 6.46
N PRO A 38 -4.17 6.85 7.24
CA PRO A 38 -3.00 5.97 7.26
C PRO A 38 -3.33 4.47 7.42
N GLU A 39 -4.26 4.13 8.31
CA GLU A 39 -4.67 2.75 8.57
C GLU A 39 -5.38 2.14 7.37
N GLU A 40 -6.27 2.90 6.73
CA GLU A 40 -6.93 2.48 5.51
C GLU A 40 -5.94 2.30 4.37
N ALA A 41 -4.97 3.22 4.24
CA ALA A 41 -3.91 3.13 3.24
C ALA A 41 -3.12 1.82 3.40
N ALA A 42 -2.69 1.50 4.63
CA ALA A 42 -1.98 0.26 4.94
C ALA A 42 -2.81 -0.99 4.62
N SER A 43 -4.10 -0.99 4.96
CA SER A 43 -5.04 -2.07 4.65
C SER A 43 -5.18 -2.30 3.14
N ARG A 44 -5.39 -1.23 2.36
CA ARG A 44 -5.50 -1.28 0.90
C ARG A 44 -4.20 -1.79 0.25
N ALA A 45 -3.05 -1.31 0.72
CA ALA A 45 -1.75 -1.76 0.24
C ALA A 45 -1.53 -3.25 0.49
N ALA A 46 -1.85 -3.76 1.68
CA ALA A 46 -1.79 -5.18 2.00
C ALA A 46 -2.66 -6.03 1.05
N GLY A 47 -3.88 -5.57 0.75
CA GLY A 47 -4.78 -6.24 -0.19
C GLY A 47 -4.22 -6.32 -1.63
N ILE A 48 -3.51 -5.29 -2.09
CA ILE A 48 -2.83 -5.30 -3.39
C ILE A 48 -1.71 -6.35 -3.39
N LEU A 49 -0.88 -6.40 -2.34
CA LEU A 49 0.22 -7.35 -2.25
C LEU A 49 -0.24 -8.80 -2.23
N ASP A 50 -1.35 -9.07 -1.55
CA ASP A 50 -1.94 -10.41 -1.50
C ASP A 50 -2.44 -10.86 -2.87
N LYS A 51 -3.06 -9.96 -3.64
CA LYS A 51 -3.46 -10.24 -5.04
C LYS A 51 -2.25 -10.49 -5.94
N VAL A 52 -1.18 -9.70 -5.81
CA VAL A 52 0.05 -9.88 -6.61
C VAL A 52 0.72 -11.21 -6.30
N LYS A 53 0.79 -11.62 -5.02
CA LYS A 53 1.32 -12.95 -4.63
C LYS A 53 0.48 -14.08 -5.21
N ALA A 54 -0.85 -13.99 -5.09
CA ALA A 54 -1.76 -15.00 -5.65
C ALA A 54 -1.57 -15.14 -7.17
N TYR A 55 -1.45 -14.03 -7.90
CA TYR A 55 -1.19 -14.06 -9.35
C TYR A 55 0.13 -14.76 -9.71
N LYS A 56 1.20 -14.59 -8.92
CA LYS A 56 2.47 -15.28 -9.14
C LYS A 56 2.40 -16.79 -8.93
N MET A 57 1.48 -17.30 -8.11
CA MET A 57 1.34 -18.74 -7.85
C MET A 57 0.48 -19.46 -8.90
N LEU A 58 -0.26 -18.72 -9.73
CA LEU A 58 -1.11 -19.26 -10.81
C LEU A 58 -0.38 -19.40 -12.15
N LYS A 59 0.88 -18.95 -12.25
CA LYS A 59 1.76 -19.10 -13.42
C LYS A 59 2.88 -20.08 -13.11
#